data_AF-A0A126Y2E6-F1
#
_entry.id   AF-A0A126Y2E6-F1
#
_cell.length_a   1.000
_cell.length_b   1.000
_cell.length_c   1.000
_cell.angle_alpha   90.00
_cell.angle_beta   90.00
_cell.angle_gamma   90.00
#
_symmetry.space_group_name_H-M   'P 1'
#
loop_
_entity.id
_entity.type
_entity.pdbx_description
1 polymer ?
#
loop_
_entity_poly.entity_id
_entity_poly.type
_entity_poly.pdbx_seq_one_letter_code
_entity_poly.pdbx_strand_id
1 'polypeptide(L)'
;MVEGEYGIGEGPATRVSLSLPEGTAEAIRARVGKREFSAFVAAAVERELRGQILDEYLTDYERRHGPLPARLQAEARQVFDDVFSQDAALREDEGKQWPAAS
;
A
#
# COMPACT_ATOMS: atom_id res chain seq x y z
N MET A 1 18.02 -22.00 -16.37
CA MET A 1 17.62 -20.61 -16.69
C MET A 1 16.33 -20.37 -15.94
N VAL A 2 16.35 -19.57 -14.89
CA VAL A 2 15.12 -19.17 -14.18
C VAL A 2 14.63 -17.94 -14.93
N GLU A 3 13.60 -18.11 -15.74
CA GLU A 3 12.93 -17.01 -16.41
C GLU A 3 12.31 -16.14 -15.30
N GLY A 4 12.68 -14.86 -15.25
CA GLY A 4 12.52 -14.00 -14.08
C GLY A 4 11.07 -13.89 -13.61
N GLU A 5 10.80 -14.38 -12.40
CA GLU A 5 9.53 -14.22 -11.72
C GLU A 5 9.47 -12.79 -11.16
N TYR A 6 8.72 -11.90 -11.82
CA TYR A 6 8.53 -10.53 -11.34
C TYR A 6 7.71 -10.54 -10.03
N GLY A 7 8.15 -9.78 -9.03
CA GLY A 7 7.35 -9.52 -7.83
C GLY A 7 6.15 -8.62 -8.11
N ILE A 8 5.26 -8.46 -7.12
CA ILE A 8 4.10 -7.56 -7.22
C ILE A 8 4.58 -6.13 -7.50
N GLY A 9 4.14 -5.56 -8.63
CA GLY A 9 4.50 -4.22 -9.07
C GLY A 9 5.84 -4.13 -9.82
N GLU A 10 6.47 -5.26 -10.13
CA GLU A 10 7.71 -5.32 -10.89
C GLU A 10 7.44 -5.74 -12.34
N GLY A 11 8.41 -5.41 -13.21
CA GLY A 11 8.37 -5.79 -14.62
C GLY A 11 7.63 -4.82 -15.54
N PRO A 12 7.56 -5.14 -16.84
CA PRO A 12 6.93 -4.28 -17.83
C PRO A 12 5.40 -4.27 -17.69
N ALA A 13 4.81 -3.09 -17.91
CA ALA A 13 3.36 -2.94 -17.89
C ALA A 13 2.69 -3.81 -18.97
N THR A 14 1.78 -4.68 -18.55
CA THR A 14 1.00 -5.56 -19.43
C THR A 14 -0.43 -5.05 -19.51
N ARG A 15 -0.96 -4.89 -20.74
CA ARG A 15 -2.35 -4.44 -20.93
C ARG A 15 -3.31 -5.57 -20.57
N VAL A 16 -4.17 -5.30 -19.59
CA VAL A 16 -5.27 -6.17 -19.19
C VAL A 16 -6.61 -5.46 -19.41
N SER A 17 -7.64 -6.20 -19.82
CA SER A 17 -9.00 -5.67 -19.99
C SER A 17 -9.87 -6.10 -18.82
N LEU A 18 -10.45 -5.13 -18.13
CA LEU A 18 -11.34 -5.34 -16.99
C LEU A 18 -12.43 -4.27 -16.98
N SER A 19 -13.56 -4.59 -16.37
CA SER A 19 -14.69 -3.66 -16.22
C SER A 19 -14.74 -3.10 -14.81
N LEU A 20 -15.01 -1.81 -14.70
CA LEU A 20 -15.33 -1.14 -13.44
C LEU A 20 -16.73 -0.55 -13.55
N PRO A 21 -17.47 -0.44 -12.43
CA PRO A 21 -18.68 0.39 -12.40
C PRO A 21 -18.36 1.80 -12.91
N GLU A 22 -19.22 2.35 -13.77
CA GLU A 22 -19.01 3.65 -14.41
C GLU A 22 -18.73 4.75 -13.38
N GLY A 23 -19.53 4.80 -12.30
CA GLY A 23 -19.33 5.76 -11.21
C GLY A 23 -17.96 5.65 -10.53
N THR A 24 -17.41 4.44 -10.41
CA THR A 24 -16.06 4.22 -9.86
C THR A 24 -14.99 4.73 -10.82
N ALA A 25 -15.12 4.43 -12.12
CA ALA A 25 -14.19 4.91 -13.12
C ALA A 25 -14.19 6.44 -13.20
N GLU A 26 -15.37 7.08 -13.19
CA GLU A 26 -15.48 8.54 -13.19
C GLU A 26 -14.91 9.17 -11.92
N ALA A 27 -15.18 8.59 -10.74
CA ALA A 27 -14.61 9.06 -9.49
C ALA A 27 -13.07 9.02 -9.48
N ILE A 28 -12.48 7.95 -10.02
CA ILE A 28 -11.02 7.85 -10.16
C ILE A 28 -10.51 8.91 -11.13
N ARG A 29 -11.12 9.04 -12.32
CA ARG A 29 -10.73 10.06 -13.32
C ARG A 29 -10.80 11.47 -12.76
N ALA A 30 -11.84 11.79 -12.00
CA ALA A 30 -11.99 13.10 -11.37
C ALA A 30 -10.90 13.37 -10.32
N ARG A 31 -10.44 12.33 -9.61
CA ARG A 31 -9.44 12.45 -8.54
C ARG A 31 -7.99 12.51 -9.04
N VAL A 32 -7.62 11.69 -10.02
CA VAL A 32 -6.21 11.56 -10.48
C VAL A 32 -5.97 12.06 -11.89
N GLY A 33 -7.03 12.35 -12.65
CA GLY A 33 -6.95 12.69 -14.06
C GLY A 33 -6.85 11.47 -14.98
N LYS A 34 -6.94 11.71 -16.30
CA LYS A 34 -7.00 10.63 -17.29
C LYS A 34 -5.67 9.88 -17.48
N ARG A 35 -4.53 10.57 -17.33
CA ARG A 35 -3.19 10.00 -17.54
C ARG A 35 -2.75 9.09 -16.40
N GLU A 36 -3.18 9.42 -15.18
CA GLU A 36 -2.80 8.67 -13.97
C GLU A 36 -3.78 7.53 -13.63
N PHE A 37 -4.82 7.32 -14.45
CA PHE A 37 -5.85 6.31 -14.16
C PHE A 37 -5.24 4.91 -14.00
N SER A 38 -4.40 4.49 -14.95
CA SER A 38 -3.78 3.16 -14.92
C SER A 38 -2.78 3.02 -13.78
N ALA A 39 -1.99 4.07 -13.49
CA ALA A 39 -1.04 4.08 -12.39
C ALA A 39 -1.75 3.98 -11.04
N PHE A 40 -2.86 4.71 -10.86
CA PHE A 40 -3.69 4.63 -9.66
C PHE A 40 -4.26 3.23 -9.45
N VAL A 41 -4.83 2.62 -10.50
CA VAL A 41 -5.38 1.27 -10.42
C VAL A 41 -4.29 0.25 -10.10
N ALA A 42 -3.13 0.33 -10.76
CA ALA A 42 -1.99 -0.55 -10.48
C ALA A 42 -1.57 -0.44 -9.00
N ALA A 43 -1.30 0.77 -8.50
CA ALA A 43 -0.91 0.98 -7.12
C ALA A 43 -1.96 0.51 -6.11
N ALA A 44 -3.25 0.66 -6.42
CA ALA A 44 -4.34 0.17 -5.59
C ALA A 44 -4.38 -1.36 -5.54
N VAL A 45 -4.30 -2.03 -6.69
CA VAL A 45 -4.32 -3.49 -6.80
C VAL A 45 -3.08 -4.10 -6.15
N GLU A 46 -1.90 -3.54 -6.38
CA GLU A 46 -0.67 -4.02 -5.77
C GLU A 46 -0.69 -3.90 -4.24
N ARG A 47 -1.20 -2.78 -3.70
CA ARG A 47 -1.36 -2.61 -2.25
C ARG A 47 -2.31 -3.67 -1.68
N GLU A 48 -3.43 -3.91 -2.36
CA GLU A 48 -4.40 -4.92 -1.97
C GLU A 48 -3.77 -6.32 -1.94
N LEU A 49 -3.08 -6.72 -3.01
CA LEU A 49 -2.43 -8.03 -3.08
C LEU A 49 -1.36 -8.21 -2.01
N ARG A 50 -0.52 -7.20 -1.77
CA ARG A 50 0.48 -7.24 -0.69
C ARG A 50 -0.19 -7.38 0.69
N GLY A 51 -1.34 -6.71 0.90
CA GLY A 51 -2.14 -6.83 2.11
C GLY A 51 -2.67 -8.24 2.32
N GLN A 52 -3.30 -8.83 1.29
CA GLN A 52 -3.85 -10.19 1.37
C GLN A 52 -2.77 -11.24 1.67
N ILE A 53 -1.60 -11.14 1.04
CA ILE A 53 -0.47 -12.05 1.31
C ILE A 53 0.03 -11.88 2.75
N LEU A 54 0.11 -10.64 3.24
CA LEU A 54 0.52 -10.37 4.61
C LEU A 54 -0.50 -10.97 5.60
N ASP A 55 -1.80 -10.82 5.35
CA ASP A 55 -2.86 -11.37 6.19
C ASP A 55 -2.82 -12.90 6.22
N GLU A 56 -2.57 -13.54 5.07
CA GLU A 56 -2.37 -14.99 4.99
C GLU A 56 -1.17 -15.44 5.84
N TYR A 57 -0.04 -14.74 5.71
CA TYR A 57 1.16 -15.04 6.48
C TYR A 57 0.94 -14.87 7.99
N LEU A 58 0.29 -13.79 8.41
CA LEU A 58 -0.03 -13.55 9.82
C LEU A 58 -0.98 -14.62 10.37
N THR A 59 -2.01 -14.99 9.60
CA THR A 59 -2.95 -16.05 9.97
C THR A 59 -2.24 -17.39 10.15
N ASP A 60 -1.33 -17.74 9.24
CA ASP A 60 -0.53 -18.96 9.36
C ASP A 60 0.41 -18.92 10.58
N TYR A 61 1.06 -17.79 10.82
CA TYR A 61 1.92 -17.59 11.98
C TYR A 61 1.14 -17.79 13.29
N GLU A 62 0.00 -17.12 13.46
CA GLU A 62 -0.84 -17.25 14.65
C GLU A 62 -1.39 -18.67 14.82
N ARG A 63 -1.73 -19.35 13.73
CA ARG A 63 -2.13 -20.76 13.77
C ARG A 63 -1.02 -21.66 14.33
N ARG A 64 0.25 -21.39 13.97
CA ARG A 64 1.41 -22.20 14.40
C ARG A 64 1.89 -21.87 15.80
N HIS A 65 1.76 -20.61 16.23
CA HIS A 65 2.43 -20.09 17.43
C HIS A 65 1.47 -19.53 18.49
N GLY A 66 0.18 -19.45 18.19
CA GLY A 66 -0.81 -18.73 18.98
C GLY A 66 -0.78 -17.22 18.74
N PRO A 67 -1.79 -16.50 19.25
CA PRO A 67 -1.86 -15.04 19.11
C PRO A 67 -0.74 -14.35 19.91
N LEU A 68 -0.32 -13.19 19.44
CA LEU A 68 0.64 -12.35 20.17
C LEU A 68 0.06 -11.93 21.55
N PRO A 69 0.83 -12.05 22.65
CA PRO A 69 0.40 -11.59 23.96
C PRO A 69 0.04 -10.10 23.96
N ALA A 70 -1.09 -9.73 24.57
CA ALA A 70 -1.60 -8.36 24.59
C ALA A 70 -0.57 -7.32 25.10
N ARG A 71 0.29 -7.70 26.06
CA ARG A 71 1.37 -6.83 26.55
C ARG A 71 2.34 -6.41 25.44
N LEU A 72 2.73 -7.35 24.58
CA LEU A 72 3.67 -7.09 23.48
C LEU A 72 3.00 -6.27 22.39
N GLN A 73 1.69 -6.47 22.15
CA GLN A 73 0.93 -5.63 21.22
C GLN A 73 0.86 -4.18 21.70
N ALA A 74 0.63 -3.96 23.01
CA ALA A 74 0.60 -2.63 23.60
C ALA A 74 1.97 -1.94 23.55
N GLU A 75 3.05 -2.65 23.87
CA GLU A 75 4.43 -2.15 23.75
C GLU A 75 4.77 -1.78 22.30
N ALA A 76 4.46 -2.65 21.34
CA ALA A 76 4.68 -2.37 19.92
C ALA A 76 3.86 -1.16 19.45
N ARG A 77 2.63 -1.01 19.94
CA ARG A 77 1.78 0.14 19.61
C ARG A 77 2.37 1.45 20.14
N GLN A 78 2.86 1.46 21.37
CA GLN A 78 3.53 2.63 21.95
C GLN A 78 4.74 3.05 21.11
N VAL A 79 5.62 2.11 20.76
CA VAL A 79 6.79 2.38 19.91
C VAL A 79 6.37 2.94 18.55
N PHE A 80 5.33 2.36 17.94
CA PHE A 80 4.79 2.87 16.68
C PHE A 80 4.31 4.32 16.83
N ASP A 81 3.45 4.59 17.81
CA ASP A 81 2.91 5.93 18.02
C ASP A 81 4.02 6.95 18.33
N ASP A 82 5.05 6.58 19.09
CA ASP A 82 6.21 7.43 19.39
C ASP A 82 7.03 7.78 18.14
N VAL A 83 7.31 6.80 17.26
CA VAL A 83 8.07 7.04 16.03
C VAL A 83 7.29 7.92 15.06
N PHE A 84 6.01 7.64 14.87
CA PHE A 84 5.19 8.36 13.89
C PHE A 84 4.68 9.71 14.40
N SER A 85 4.63 9.94 15.71
CA SER A 85 4.41 11.28 16.29
C SER A 85 5.65 12.17 16.18
N GLN A 86 6.86 11.59 16.26
CA GLN A 86 8.12 12.32 15.99
C GLN A 86 8.25 12.72 14.52
N ASP A 87 7.83 11.88 13.57
CA ASP A 87 7.85 12.22 12.13
C ASP A 87 6.90 13.38 11.80
N ALA A 88 5.72 13.44 12.45
CA ALA A 88 4.79 14.55 12.29
C ALA A 88 5.38 15.89 12.76
N ALA A 89 6.15 15.89 13.85
CA ALA A 89 6.84 17.09 14.36
C ALA A 89 8.02 17.55 13.46
N LEU A 90 8.66 16.62 12.74
CA LEU A 90 9.72 16.95 11.78
C LEU A 90 9.16 17.50 10.45
N ARG A 91 7.97 17.07 10.04
CA ARG A 91 7.30 17.54 8.81
C ARG A 91 6.72 18.95 8.91
N GLU A 92 6.53 19.50 10.11
CA GLU A 92 6.12 20.90 10.28
C GLU A 92 7.21 21.89 9.83
N ASP A 93 8.49 21.47 9.78
CA ASP A 93 9.61 22.30 9.30
C ASP A 93 9.88 22.15 7.77
N GLU A 94 9.48 21.03 7.16
CA GLU A 94 9.57 20.80 5.70
C GLU A 94 8.30 21.22 4.93
N GLY A 95 7.45 22.06 5.52
CA GLY A 95 6.24 22.64 4.92
C GLY A 95 6.44 23.61 3.75
N LYS A 96 7.64 23.64 3.15
CA LYS A 96 7.91 24.31 1.87
C LYS A 96 8.71 23.35 0.98
N GLN A 97 8.06 22.91 -0.10
CA GLN A 97 8.64 22.23 -1.26
C GLN A 97 8.57 20.69 -1.23
N TRP A 98 7.37 20.13 -1.40
CA TRP A 98 7.23 18.96 -2.27
C TRP A 98 6.78 19.45 -3.66
N PRO A 99 7.53 19.22 -4.75
CA PRO A 99 7.14 19.67 -6.06
C PRO A 99 5.89 18.90 -6.51
N ALA A 100 4.88 19.64 -6.97
CA ALA A 100 3.79 19.05 -7.74
C ALA A 100 4.41 18.41 -8.99
N ALA A 101 4.31 17.08 -9.09
CA ALA A 101 4.67 16.37 -10.30
C ALA A 101 3.81 16.93 -11.45
N SER A 102 4.48 17.50 -12.46
CA SER A 102 3.88 18.02 -13.70
C SER A 102 3.83 16.94 -14.77
#